data_AF-A0A450XJB8-F1
#
_entry.id   AF-A0A450XJB8-F1
#
_cell.length_a   1.000
_cell.length_b   1.000
_cell.length_c   1.000
_cell.angle_alpha   90.00
_cell.angle_beta   90.00
_cell.angle_gamma   90.00
#
_symmetry.space_group_name_H-M   'P 1'
#
loop_
_entity.id
_entity.type
_entity.pdbx_description
1 polymer ?
#
loop_
_entity_poly.entity_id
_entity_poly.type
_entity_poly.pdbx_seq_one_letter_code
_entity_poly.pdbx_strand_id
1 'polypeptide(L)'
;MFPHELYPEYYLLKINRFDDIARDTLDEWIYFLKNEEIEDTFQAKGLKKAKEILDIMNLSEEERLGYESHVEDRRYQASMYQSTFVVGRMEGKAEGRAEGQVEGKIAVARIMKEKGEPLEKILEYTGLTLEEIE
;
A
#
# COMPACT_ATOMS: atom_id res chain seq x y z
N MET A 1 35.76 -1.26 6.72
CA MET A 1 35.37 -2.67 6.53
C MET A 1 35.97 -3.44 7.67
N PHE A 2 35.13 -3.95 8.57
CA PHE A 2 35.57 -4.68 9.75
C PHE A 2 35.71 -6.17 9.41
N PRO A 3 36.64 -6.91 10.03
CA PRO A 3 36.86 -8.34 9.73
C PRO A 3 35.62 -9.22 9.86
N HIS A 4 34.69 -8.90 10.76
CA HIS A 4 33.42 -9.61 10.94
C HIS A 4 32.42 -9.40 9.78
N GLU A 5 32.64 -8.39 8.94
CA GLU A 5 31.88 -8.17 7.70
C GLU A 5 32.40 -9.06 6.56
N LEU A 6 33.61 -9.60 6.69
CA LEU A 6 34.26 -10.48 5.69
C LEU A 6 34.18 -11.95 6.08
N TYR A 7 34.13 -12.26 7.38
CA TYR A 7 34.02 -13.61 7.91
C TYR A 7 32.97 -13.64 9.04
N PRO A 8 31.72 -14.02 8.75
CA PRO A 8 30.70 -14.12 9.78
C PRO A 8 31.06 -15.21 10.81
N GLU A 9 30.92 -14.88 12.09
CA GLU A 9 31.00 -15.85 13.18
C GLU A 9 29.70 -16.65 13.26
N TYR A 10 29.80 -17.97 13.25
CA TYR A 10 28.65 -18.88 13.39
C TYR A 10 28.64 -19.53 14.76
N TYR A 11 27.50 -19.43 15.45
CA TYR A 11 27.26 -20.14 16.70
C TYR A 11 26.39 -21.36 16.41
N LEU A 12 26.93 -22.57 16.66
CA LEU A 12 26.15 -23.81 16.56
C LEU A 12 25.57 -24.16 17.92
N LEU A 13 24.26 -24.00 18.07
CA LEU A 13 23.53 -24.34 19.29
C LEU A 13 22.93 -25.76 19.18
N LYS A 14 23.28 -26.64 20.12
CA LYS A 14 22.68 -27.98 20.25
C LYS A 14 21.46 -27.93 21.15
N ILE A 15 20.32 -27.53 20.59
CA ILE A 15 19.05 -27.32 21.30
C ILE A 15 18.60 -28.52 22.16
N ASN A 16 18.87 -29.75 21.74
CA ASN A 16 18.50 -30.97 22.47
C ASN A 16 19.22 -31.17 23.82
N ARG A 17 20.21 -30.33 24.13
CA ARG A 17 20.96 -30.40 25.41
C ARG A 17 20.44 -29.42 26.47
N PHE A 18 19.48 -28.58 26.12
CA PHE A 18 18.86 -27.63 27.04
C PHE A 18 17.62 -28.24 27.70
N ASP A 19 17.34 -27.79 28.93
CA ASP A 19 16.11 -28.13 29.64
C ASP A 19 14.90 -27.44 29.00
N ASP A 20 13.70 -27.92 29.30
CA ASP A 20 12.45 -27.36 28.77
C ASP A 20 11.92 -26.18 29.61
N ILE A 21 12.80 -25.53 30.39
CA ILE A 21 12.41 -24.46 31.31
C ILE A 21 12.76 -23.12 30.67
N ALA A 22 11.74 -22.39 30.21
CA ALA A 22 11.88 -21.03 29.69
C ALA A 22 12.05 -20.02 30.85
N ARG A 23 13.29 -19.62 31.17
CA ARG A 23 13.59 -18.64 32.23
C ARG A 23 13.75 -17.21 31.71
N ASP A 24 14.19 -17.08 30.46
CA ASP A 24 14.41 -15.81 29.80
C ASP A 24 14.04 -15.88 28.31
N THR A 25 14.17 -14.77 27.60
CA THR A 25 13.80 -14.68 26.18
C THR A 25 14.61 -15.59 25.26
N LEU A 26 15.84 -15.96 25.63
CA LEU A 26 16.65 -16.89 24.85
C LEU A 26 16.16 -18.33 25.08
N ASP A 27 15.88 -18.69 26.33
CA ASP A 27 15.31 -19.99 26.68
C ASP A 27 13.93 -20.19 26.02
N GLU A 28 13.11 -19.12 25.89
CA GLU A 28 11.86 -19.17 25.13
C GLU A 28 12.10 -19.52 23.64
N TRP A 29 13.14 -18.96 23.02
CA TRP A 29 13.52 -19.32 21.64
C TRP A 29 14.04 -20.77 21.55
N ILE A 30 14.83 -21.22 22.53
CA ILE A 30 15.33 -22.59 22.57
C ILE A 30 14.17 -23.58 22.75
N TYR A 31 13.21 -23.26 23.62
CA TYR A 31 12.00 -24.05 23.83
C TYR A 31 11.22 -24.18 22.53
N PHE A 32 10.94 -23.06 21.85
CA PHE A 32 10.24 -23.08 20.56
C PHE A 32 10.98 -23.93 19.52
N LEU A 33 12.29 -23.74 19.35
CA LEU A 33 13.07 -24.49 18.36
C LEU A 33 13.16 -25.99 18.66
N LYS A 34 13.00 -26.38 19.92
CA LYS A 34 13.05 -27.78 20.37
C LYS A 34 11.68 -28.46 20.27
N ASN A 35 10.62 -27.76 20.67
CA ASN A 35 9.29 -28.32 20.86
C ASN A 35 8.29 -27.93 19.77
N GLU A 36 8.65 -26.99 18.89
CA GLU A 36 7.76 -26.41 17.87
C GLU A 36 6.48 -25.80 18.46
N GLU A 37 6.54 -25.38 19.72
CA GLU A 37 5.41 -24.78 20.45
C GLU A 37 5.80 -23.42 21.02
N ILE A 38 4.85 -22.49 21.02
CA ILE A 38 5.03 -21.13 21.56
C ILE A 38 3.89 -20.83 22.54
N GLU A 39 4.21 -20.78 23.82
CA GLU A 39 3.26 -20.39 24.86
C GLU A 39 2.85 -18.91 24.70
N ASP A 40 1.61 -18.60 25.06
CA ASP A 40 1.08 -17.22 25.01
C ASP A 40 1.77 -16.27 26.00
N THR A 41 2.42 -16.82 27.01
CA THR A 41 3.17 -16.11 28.06
C THR A 41 4.53 -15.60 27.56
N PHE A 42 5.07 -16.17 26.48
CA PHE A 42 6.43 -15.85 26.00
C PHE A 42 6.53 -14.40 25.54
N GLN A 43 7.62 -13.73 25.94
CA GLN A 43 7.85 -12.31 25.69
C GLN A 43 8.97 -12.02 24.68
N ALA A 44 9.67 -13.04 24.20
CA ALA A 44 10.80 -12.85 23.31
C ALA A 44 10.36 -12.17 22.03
N LYS A 45 11.09 -11.11 21.69
CA LYS A 45 10.83 -10.32 20.49
C LYS A 45 10.91 -11.21 19.26
N GLY A 46 9.82 -11.24 18.50
CA GLY A 46 9.73 -12.01 17.25
C GLY A 46 9.01 -13.35 17.38
N LEU A 47 8.89 -13.93 18.59
CA LEU A 47 8.17 -15.20 18.76
C LEU A 47 6.69 -15.10 18.40
N LYS A 48 6.04 -13.95 18.66
CA LYS A 48 4.66 -13.73 18.20
C LYS A 48 4.51 -13.88 16.68
N LYS A 49 5.47 -13.36 15.90
CA LYS A 49 5.47 -13.49 14.44
C LYS A 49 5.82 -14.92 14.02
N ALA A 50 6.74 -15.58 14.74
CA ALA A 50 7.04 -16.99 14.50
C ALA A 50 5.82 -17.87 14.73
N LYS A 51 5.01 -17.58 15.76
CA LYS A 51 3.74 -18.25 16.06
C LYS A 51 2.75 -18.11 14.92
N GLU A 52 2.52 -16.89 14.42
CA GLU A 52 1.65 -16.67 13.25
C GLU A 52 2.10 -17.48 12.01
N ILE A 53 3.41 -17.59 11.77
CA ILE A 53 3.94 -18.38 10.65
C ILE A 53 3.75 -19.88 10.90
N LEU A 54 4.06 -20.34 12.11
CA LEU A 54 3.88 -21.74 12.51
C LEU A 54 2.40 -22.16 12.39
N ASP A 55 1.48 -21.32 12.86
CA ASP A 55 0.04 -21.56 12.76
C ASP A 55 -0.38 -21.75 11.29
N ILE A 56 0.14 -20.90 10.39
CA ILE A 56 -0.10 -21.04 8.93
C ILE A 56 0.52 -22.32 8.38
N MET A 57 1.73 -22.69 8.81
CA MET A 57 2.41 -23.90 8.37
C MET A 57 1.71 -25.18 8.84
N ASN A 58 1.05 -25.12 10.01
CA ASN A 58 0.31 -26.21 10.60
C ASN A 58 -1.13 -26.35 10.05
N LEU A 59 -1.58 -25.44 9.19
CA LEU A 59 -2.87 -25.57 8.51
C LEU A 59 -2.90 -26.83 7.64
N SER A 60 -4.05 -27.50 7.63
CA SER A 60 -4.32 -28.52 6.63
C SER A 60 -4.35 -27.93 5.22
N GLU A 61 -4.26 -28.77 4.19
CA GLU A 61 -4.32 -28.31 2.80
C GLU A 61 -5.62 -27.56 2.49
N GLU A 62 -6.75 -28.03 3.03
CA GLU A 62 -8.06 -27.39 2.88
C GLU A 62 -8.10 -26.01 3.54
N GLU A 63 -7.61 -25.90 4.78
CA GLU A 63 -7.56 -24.63 5.51
C GLU A 63 -6.60 -23.63 4.85
N ARG A 64 -5.46 -24.11 4.34
CA ARG A 64 -4.50 -23.28 3.60
C ARG A 64 -5.10 -22.71 2.33
N LEU A 65 -5.83 -23.52 1.55
CA LEU A 65 -6.54 -23.06 0.36
C LEU A 65 -7.61 -22.01 0.71
N GLY A 66 -8.34 -22.21 1.82
CA GLY A 66 -9.31 -21.24 2.33
C GLY A 66 -8.65 -19.92 2.73
N TYR A 67 -7.52 -19.99 3.44
CA TYR A 67 -6.73 -18.81 3.83
C TYR A 67 -6.20 -18.04 2.61
N GLU A 68 -5.61 -18.74 1.63
CA GLU A 68 -5.11 -18.14 0.40
C GLU A 68 -6.22 -17.44 -0.40
N SER A 69 -7.37 -18.10 -0.55
CA SER A 69 -8.55 -17.52 -1.22
C SER A 69 -9.01 -16.24 -0.51
N HIS A 70 -9.08 -16.26 0.82
CA HIS A 70 -9.45 -15.08 1.60
C HIS A 70 -8.44 -13.92 1.46
N VAL A 71 -7.14 -14.23 1.40
CA VAL A 71 -6.09 -13.23 1.16
C VAL A 71 -6.23 -12.62 -0.24
N GLU A 72 -6.44 -13.45 -1.26
CA GLU A 72 -6.63 -13.01 -2.65
C GLU A 72 -7.89 -12.15 -2.81
N ASP A 73 -9.01 -12.54 -2.19
CA ASP A 73 -10.23 -11.73 -2.20
C ASP A 73 -9.99 -10.33 -1.62
N ARG A 74 -9.26 -10.23 -0.50
CA ARG A 74 -8.92 -8.91 0.07
C ARG A 74 -8.03 -8.08 -0.85
N ARG A 75 -7.06 -8.71 -1.52
CA ARG A 75 -6.20 -8.03 -2.51
C ARG A 75 -7.01 -7.53 -3.70
N TYR A 76 -7.93 -8.35 -4.19
CA TYR A 76 -8.82 -8.00 -5.28
C TYR A 76 -9.69 -6.79 -4.89
N GLN A 77 -10.32 -6.82 -3.72
CA GLN A 77 -11.14 -5.70 -3.23
C GLN A 77 -10.33 -4.40 -3.09
N ALA A 78 -9.13 -4.46 -2.52
CA ALA A 78 -8.24 -3.30 -2.42
C ALA A 78 -7.87 -2.74 -3.79
N SER A 79 -7.59 -3.62 -4.76
CA SER A 79 -7.24 -3.25 -6.14
C SER A 79 -8.44 -2.60 -6.84
N MET A 80 -9.64 -3.16 -6.68
CA MET A 80 -10.89 -2.61 -7.19
C MET A 80 -11.17 -1.22 -6.63
N TYR A 81 -10.97 -1.00 -5.33
CA TYR A 81 -11.18 0.31 -4.72
C TYR A 81 -10.20 1.36 -5.27
N GLN A 82 -8.93 1.00 -5.41
CA GLN A 82 -7.89 1.84 -6.03
C GLN A 82 -8.25 2.20 -7.48
N SER A 83 -8.56 1.22 -8.32
CA SER A 83 -8.81 1.46 -9.74
C SER A 83 -10.12 2.21 -10.00
N THR A 84 -11.21 1.84 -9.35
CA THR A 84 -12.54 2.40 -9.67
C THR A 84 -12.78 3.75 -9.02
N PHE A 85 -12.54 3.86 -7.71
CA PHE A 85 -12.93 5.05 -6.97
C PHE A 85 -11.84 6.13 -7.00
N VAL A 86 -10.58 5.73 -6.79
CA VAL A 86 -9.49 6.70 -6.66
C VAL A 86 -9.11 7.27 -8.03
N VAL A 87 -8.82 6.42 -9.01
CA VAL A 87 -8.47 6.88 -10.37
C VAL A 87 -9.65 7.62 -11.02
N GLY A 88 -10.85 7.03 -11.01
CA GLY A 88 -12.04 7.68 -11.60
C GLY A 88 -12.37 9.04 -10.98
N ARG A 89 -12.19 9.22 -9.66
CA ARG A 89 -12.37 10.53 -9.02
C ARG A 89 -11.27 11.53 -9.37
N MET A 90 -10.03 11.07 -9.54
CA MET A 90 -8.92 11.95 -9.95
C MET A 90 -9.10 12.42 -11.39
N GLU A 91 -9.42 11.50 -12.31
CA GLU A 91 -9.68 11.79 -13.72
C GLU A 91 -10.87 12.74 -13.85
N GLY A 92 -12.03 12.41 -13.26
CA GLY A 92 -13.22 13.27 -13.34
C GLY A 92 -13.01 14.67 -12.72
N LYS A 93 -12.16 14.81 -11.69
CA LYS A 93 -11.79 16.13 -11.16
C LYS A 93 -10.85 16.90 -12.10
N ALA A 94 -9.95 16.21 -12.80
CA ALA A 94 -9.03 16.82 -13.74
C ALA A 94 -9.77 17.29 -14.98
N GLU A 95 -10.61 16.42 -15.56
CA GLU A 95 -11.50 16.72 -16.69
C GLU A 95 -12.43 17.88 -16.35
N GLY A 96 -13.19 17.79 -15.24
CA GLY A 96 -14.11 18.86 -14.86
C GLY A 96 -13.44 20.21 -14.56
N ARG A 97 -12.16 20.23 -14.13
CA ARG A 97 -11.39 21.48 -14.03
C ARG A 97 -11.00 22.01 -15.40
N ALA A 98 -10.55 21.16 -16.30
CA ALA A 98 -10.14 21.56 -17.64
C ALA A 98 -11.35 22.11 -18.43
N GLU A 99 -12.47 21.37 -18.42
CA GLU A 99 -13.73 21.80 -19.03
C GLU A 99 -14.22 23.12 -18.42
N GLY A 100 -14.29 23.22 -17.09
CA GLY A 100 -14.73 24.45 -16.43
C GLY A 100 -13.84 25.68 -16.71
N GLN A 101 -12.53 25.48 -16.94
CA GLN A 101 -11.64 26.56 -17.36
C GLN A 101 -11.94 27.02 -18.80
N VAL A 102 -12.18 26.08 -19.71
CA VAL A 102 -12.53 26.38 -21.10
C VAL A 102 -13.90 27.05 -21.17
N GLU A 103 -14.92 26.48 -20.54
CA GLU A 103 -16.27 27.04 -20.47
C GLU A 103 -16.26 28.45 -19.84
N GLY A 104 -15.48 28.65 -18.77
CA GLY A 104 -15.31 29.95 -18.13
C GLY A 104 -14.71 30.99 -19.08
N LYS A 105 -13.68 30.64 -19.86
CA LYS A 105 -13.10 31.52 -20.88
C LYS A 105 -14.10 31.87 -21.98
N ILE A 106 -14.84 30.88 -22.48
CA ILE A 106 -15.87 31.08 -23.52
C ILE A 106 -17.00 31.97 -23.00
N ALA A 107 -17.45 31.76 -21.75
CA ALA A 107 -18.49 32.58 -21.13
C ALA A 107 -18.05 34.04 -20.99
N VAL A 108 -16.80 34.29 -20.59
CA VAL A 108 -16.21 35.63 -20.52
C VAL A 108 -16.12 36.26 -21.91
N ALA A 109 -15.63 35.52 -22.92
CA ALA A 109 -15.56 36.00 -24.30
C ALA A 109 -16.93 36.42 -24.84
N ARG A 110 -17.97 35.63 -24.57
CA ARG A 110 -19.36 35.94 -24.97
C ARG A 110 -19.85 37.25 -24.35
N ILE A 111 -19.63 37.44 -23.04
CA ILE A 111 -20.02 38.67 -22.34
C ILE A 111 -19.26 39.89 -22.90
N MET A 112 -17.98 39.75 -23.21
CA MET A 112 -17.18 40.83 -23.80
C MET A 112 -17.68 41.19 -25.21
N LYS A 113 -18.02 40.19 -26.03
CA LYS A 113 -18.59 40.37 -27.37
C LYS A 113 -19.95 41.08 -27.31
N GLU A 114 -20.84 40.66 -26.39
CA GLU A 114 -22.13 41.32 -26.14
C GLU A 114 -21.98 42.79 -25.71
N LYS A 115 -20.91 43.12 -24.97
CA LYS A 115 -20.59 44.49 -24.55
C LYS A 115 -19.89 45.32 -25.63
N GLY A 116 -19.61 44.76 -26.81
CA GLY A 116 -18.96 45.45 -27.91
C GLY A 116 -17.47 45.70 -27.70
N GLU A 117 -16.79 44.91 -26.87
CA GLU A 117 -15.33 44.98 -26.73
C GLU A 117 -14.64 44.52 -28.03
N PRO A 118 -13.50 45.14 -28.41
CA PRO A 118 -12.80 44.80 -29.64
C PRO A 118 -12.22 43.38 -29.59
N LEU A 119 -12.19 42.73 -30.76
CA LEU A 119 -11.78 41.33 -30.89
C LEU A 119 -10.36 41.08 -30.37
N GLU A 120 -9.42 42.00 -30.62
CA GLU A 120 -8.04 41.85 -30.14
C GLU A 120 -7.98 41.73 -28.61
N LYS A 121 -8.82 42.49 -27.91
CA LYS A 121 -8.90 42.52 -26.44
C LYS A 121 -9.52 41.24 -25.89
N ILE A 122 -10.47 40.63 -26.60
CA ILE A 122 -11.08 39.35 -26.22
C ILE A 122 -10.06 38.22 -26.34
N LEU A 123 -9.31 38.18 -27.45
CA LEU A 123 -8.24 37.20 -27.67
C LEU A 123 -7.15 37.33 -26.58
N GLU A 124 -6.72 38.55 -26.26
CA GLU A 124 -5.67 38.80 -25.25
C GLU A 124 -6.08 38.33 -23.85
N TYR A 125 -7.30 38.67 -23.39
CA TYR A 125 -7.70 38.37 -22.01
C TYR A 125 -8.21 36.95 -21.79
N THR A 126 -8.81 36.32 -22.80
CA THR A 126 -9.33 34.95 -22.67
C THR A 126 -8.30 33.90 -23.09
N GLY A 127 -7.32 34.29 -23.90
CA GLY A 127 -6.33 33.38 -24.50
C GLY A 127 -6.96 32.36 -25.45
N LEU A 128 -8.18 32.63 -25.93
CA LEU A 128 -8.86 31.85 -26.96
C LEU A 128 -8.34 32.26 -28.34
N THR A 129 -8.45 31.35 -29.29
CA THR A 129 -8.20 31.59 -30.71
C THR A 129 -9.43 32.19 -31.39
N LEU A 130 -9.22 32.75 -32.58
CA LEU A 130 -10.31 33.36 -33.37
C LEU A 130 -11.38 32.32 -33.74
N GLU A 131 -10.96 31.08 -34.00
CA GLU A 131 -11.81 29.92 -34.30
C GLU A 131 -12.65 29.47 -33.09
N GLU A 132 -12.21 29.75 -31.86
CA GLU A 132 -12.95 29.42 -30.63
C GLU A 132 -13.96 30.50 -30.21
N ILE A 133 -13.94 31.68 -30.87
CA ILE A 133 -14.80 32.84 -30.57
C ILE A 133 -15.87 33.08 -31.65
N GLU A 134 -15.65 32.61 -32.88
CA GLU A 134 -16.62 32.63 -33.98
C GLU A 134 -17.72 31.57 -33.83
#